data_AF-A0A4Q2R4H3-F1
#
_entry.id   AF-A0A4Q2R4H3-F1
#
_cell.length_a   1.000
_cell.length_b   1.000
_cell.length_c   1.000
_cell.angle_alpha   90.00
_cell.angle_beta   90.00
_cell.angle_gamma   90.00
#
_symmetry.space_group_name_H-M   'P 1'
#
loop_
_entity.id
_entity.type
_entity.pdbx_description
1 polymer ?
#
loop_
_entity_poly.entity_id
_entity_poly.type
_entity_poly.pdbx_seq_one_letter_code
_entity_poly.pdbx_strand_id
1 'polypeptide(L)' 'MAEVDRRFRDHRGITVHVIRWEPETRRVIYLREGYDHECFSPLEQFQRKFTELKDDHEPVNAIPPDSD' A
#
# COMPACT_ATOMS: atom_id res chain seq x y z
N MET A 1 -1.17 -4.99 16.80
CA MET A 1 -0.76 -5.31 15.41
C MET A 1 -1.41 -4.24 14.56
N ALA A 2 -0.63 -3.32 14.00
CA ALA A 2 -1.18 -2.26 13.18
C ALA A 2 -1.72 -2.89 11.89
N GLU A 3 -3.01 -2.70 11.62
CA GLU A 3 -3.60 -2.99 10.33
C GLU A 3 -2.95 -2.04 9.31
N VAL A 4 -2.13 -2.60 8.42
CA VAL A 4 -1.42 -1.83 7.40
C VAL A 4 -2.30 -1.84 6.16
N ASP A 5 -3.41 -1.11 6.17
CA ASP A 5 -4.25 -0.91 4.98
C ASP A 5 -3.50 0.03 4.02
N ARG A 6 -2.47 -0.51 3.36
CA ARG A 6 -1.63 0.22 2.41
C ARG A 6 -1.73 -0.41 1.05
N ARG A 7 -2.04 0.43 0.08
CA ARG A 7 -2.14 0.05 -1.32
C ARG A 7 -0.79 0.25 -1.98
N PHE A 8 -0.40 -0.72 -2.79
CA PHE A 8 0.83 -0.67 -3.57
C PHE A 8 0.51 -0.98 -5.01
N ARG A 9 1.37 -0.54 -5.92
CA ARG A 9 1.28 -0.85 -7.34
C ARG A 9 2.52 -1.61 -7.78
N ASP A 10 2.32 -2.79 -8.34
CA ASP A 10 3.39 -3.57 -8.94
C ASP A 10 3.93 -2.89 -10.21
N HIS A 11 5.13 -3.27 -10.65
CA HIS A 11 5.74 -2.80 -11.90
C HIS A 11 4.87 -3.02 -13.16
N ARG A 12 3.92 -3.95 -13.13
CA ARG A 12 2.93 -4.17 -14.19
C ARG A 12 1.73 -3.21 -14.15
N GLY A 13 1.69 -2.34 -13.15
CA GLY A 13 0.58 -1.41 -12.92
C GLY A 13 -0.59 -2.00 -12.16
N ILE A 14 -0.46 -3.22 -11.61
CA ILE A 14 -1.52 -3.92 -10.86
C ILE A 14 -1.52 -3.44 -9.41
N THR A 15 -2.69 -3.05 -8.90
CA THR A 15 -2.87 -2.68 -7.49
C THR A 15 -2.87 -3.92 -6.60
N VAL A 16 -2.10 -3.87 -5.54
CA VAL A 16 -2.08 -4.87 -4.47
C VAL A 16 -2.35 -4.21 -3.13
N HIS A 17 -3.03 -4.93 -2.27
CA HIS A 17 -3.38 -4.49 -0.94
C HIS A 17 -2.61 -5.30 0.08
N VAL A 18 -1.72 -4.65 0.83
CA VAL A 18 -0.99 -5.32 1.91
C VAL A 18 -1.97 -5.57 3.05
N ILE A 19 -2.13 -6.83 3.45
CA ILE A 19 -3.03 -7.22 4.54
C ILE A 19 -2.25 -7.49 5.83
N ARG A 20 -0.99 -7.90 5.71
CA ARG A 20 -0.14 -8.25 6.86
C ARG A 20 1.34 -8.18 6.51
N TRP A 21 2.16 -7.85 7.49
CA TRP A 21 3.61 -7.97 7.42
C TRP A 21 4.15 -8.83 8.57
N GLU A 22 5.05 -9.75 8.25
CA GLU A 22 5.71 -10.64 9.19
C GLU A 22 7.16 -10.18 9.43
N PRO A 23 7.48 -9.59 10.61
CA PRO A 23 8.83 -9.12 10.91
C PRO A 23 9.84 -10.25 11.09
N GLU A 24 9.40 -11.40 11.60
CA GLU A 24 10.25 -12.56 11.90
C GLU A 24 10.86 -13.16 10.62
N THR A 25 10.03 -13.30 9.58
CA THR A 25 10.43 -13.85 8.28
C THR A 25 10.73 -12.78 7.24
N ARG A 26 10.51 -11.50 7.59
CA ARG A 26 10.58 -10.33 6.70
C ARG A 26 9.75 -10.51 5.43
N ARG A 27 8.50 -10.95 5.58
CA ARG A 27 7.57 -11.20 4.46
C ARG A 27 6.39 -10.24 4.51
N VAL A 28 5.98 -9.77 3.34
CA VAL A 28 4.76 -8.97 3.14
C VAL A 28 3.72 -9.89 2.52
N ILE A 29 2.56 -9.96 3.16
CA ILE A 29 1.40 -10.70 2.69
C ILE A 29 0.41 -9.68 2.12
N TYR A 30 0.01 -9.87 0.88
CA TYR A 30 -0.84 -8.95 0.15
C TYR A 30 -1.83 -9.70 -0.76
N LEU A 31 -2.96 -9.07 -1.00
CA LEU A 31 -3.96 -9.48 -1.98
C LEU A 31 -3.78 -8.67 -3.25
N ARG A 32 -4.03 -9.29 -4.40
CA ARG A 32 -3.97 -8.60 -5.70
C ARG A 32 -5.39 -8.32 -6.17
N GLU A 33 -5.60 -7.16 -6.79
CA GLU A 33 -6.88 -6.83 -7.40
C GLU A 33 -7.25 -7.87 -8.48
N GLY A 34 -8.43 -8.48 -8.34
CA GLY A 34 -8.89 -9.56 -9.22
C GLY A 34 -8.27 -10.93 -8.95
N TYR A 35 -7.64 -11.14 -7.78
CA TYR A 35 -7.09 -12.43 -7.37
C TYR A 35 -7.34 -12.72 -5.88
N ASP A 36 -8.19 -13.70 -5.61
CA ASP A 36 -8.67 -14.04 -4.25
C ASP A 36 -7.63 -14.73 -3.36
N HIS A 37 -6.48 -15.16 -3.91
CA HIS A 37 -5.47 -15.83 -3.12
C HIS A 37 -4.46 -14.86 -2.51
N GLU A 38 -4.15 -15.08 -1.24
CA GLU A 38 -3.09 -14.38 -0.51
C GLU A 38 -1.72 -14.68 -1.12
N CYS A 39 -1.03 -13.64 -1.56
CA CYS A 39 0.35 -13.72 -2.03
C CYS A 39 1.29 -13.24 -0.92
N PHE A 40 2.49 -13.81 -0.87
CA PHE A 40 3.55 -13.33 0.01
C PHE A 40 4.84 -13.11 -0.76
N SER A 41 5.58 -12.06 -0.39
CA SER A 41 6.91 -11.78 -0.94
C SER A 41 7.87 -11.29 0.14
N PRO A 42 9.19 -11.52 -0.03
CA PRO A 42 10.19 -10.92 0.85
C PRO A 42 10.08 -9.40 0.82
N LEU A 43 10.20 -8.75 1.98
CA LEU A 43 10.07 -7.30 2.15
C LEU A 43 11.00 -6.53 1.20
N GLU A 44 12.26 -6.94 1.07
CA GLU A 44 13.23 -6.29 0.17
C GLU A 44 12.81 -6.36 -1.30
N GLN A 45 12.29 -7.51 -1.74
CA GLN A 45 11.80 -7.65 -3.10
C GLN A 45 10.51 -6.87 -3.32
N PHE A 46 9.65 -6.83 -2.30
CA PHE A 46 8.41 -6.07 -2.33
C PHE A 46 8.72 -4.58 -2.48
N GLN A 47 9.56 -4.01 -1.62
CA GLN A 47 9.96 -2.60 -1.69
C GLN A 47 10.64 -2.21 -3.00
N ARG A 48 11.32 -3.15 -3.68
CA ARG A 48 11.98 -2.89 -4.97
C ARG A 48 11.03 -2.94 -6.16
N LYS A 49 10.02 -3.82 -6.13
CA LYS A 49 9.13 -4.10 -7.27
C LYS A 49 7.78 -3.37 -7.17
N PHE A 50 7.40 -2.98 -5.96
CA PHE A 50 6.12 -2.37 -5.66
C PHE A 50 6.34 -0.93 -5.20
N THR A 51 5.55 -0.02 -5.76
CA THR A 51 5.53 1.38 -5.38
C THR A 51 4.35 1.61 -4.45
N GLU A 52 4.59 2.21 -3.28
CA GLU A 52 3.52 2.60 -2.36
C GLU A 52 2.61 3.61 -3.05
N LEU A 53 1.32 3.28 -3.15
CA LEU A 53 0.29 4.26 -3.49
C LEU A 53 -0.04 4.94 -2.16
N LYS A 54 0.62 6.05 -1.91
CA LYS A 54 0.13 7.00 -0.91
C LYS A 54 -1.23 7.45 -1.44
N ASP A 55 -2.29 6.95 -0.83
CA ASP A 55 -3.58 7.61 -0.91
C ASP A 55 -3.31 8.98 -0.30
N ASP A 56 -2.98 9.93 -1.17
CA ASP A 56 -3.01 11.35 -0.90
C ASP A 56 -4.48 11.67 -0.67
N HIS A 57 -5.01 11.18 0.46
CA HIS A 57 -6.14 11.78 1.11
C HIS A 57 -5.62 13.12 1.62
N GLU A 58 -5.43 14.05 0.68
CA GLU A 58 -5.42 15.47 0.96
C GLU A 58 -6.66 15.69 1.84
N PRO A 59 -6.52 16.06 3.12
CA PRO A 59 -7.63 16.71 3.75
C PRO A 59 -7.83 17.98 2.92
N VAL A 60 -8.88 17.99 2.09
CA VAL A 60 -9.44 19.18 1.44
C VAL A 60 -9.99 20.12 2.52
N ASN A 61 -9.14 20.51 3.48
CA ASN A 61 -9.35 21.49 4.52
C ASN A 61 -8.11 22.39 4.56
N ALA A 62 -7.80 22.98 3.41
CA ALA A 62 -6.97 24.17 3.31
C ALA A 62 -7.74 25.24 2.52
N ILE A 63 -8.90 25.65 3.04
CA ILE A 63 -9.42 26.99 2.78
C ILE A 63 -9.18 27.79 4.06
N PRO A 64 -8.02 28.48 4.20
CA PRO A 64 -7.93 29.64 5.06
C PRO A 64 -8.42 30.91 4.32
N PRO A 65 -8.74 31.96 5.09
CA PRO A 65 -9.92 32.79 4.89
C PRO A 65 -9.63 34.08 4.11
N ASP A 66 -10.70 34.67 3.57
CA ASP A 66 -10.85 36.09 3.23
C ASP A 66 -9.84 36.69 2.22
N SER A 67 -10.33 37.07 1.03
CA SER A 67 -9.71 38.13 0.23
C SER A 67 -10.74 38.77 -0.69
N ASP A 68 -11.17 39.96 -0.23
CA ASP A 68 -11.87 41.09 -0.86
C ASP A 68 -13.35 40.92 -1.30
#